data_AF-A0A3C0HKD5-F1
#
_entry.id   AF-A0A3C0HKD5-F1
#
_cell.length_a   1.000
_cell.length_b   1.000
_cell.length_c   1.000
_cell.angle_alpha   90.00
_cell.angle_beta   90.00
_cell.angle_gamma   90.00
#
_symmetry.space_group_name_H-M   'P 1'
#
loop_
_entity.id
_entity.type
_entity.pdbx_description
1 polymer ?
#
loop_
_entity_poly.entity_id
_entity_poly.type
_entity_poly.pdbx_seq_one_letter_code
_entity_poly.pdbx_strand_id
1 'polypeptide(L)'
;MIDPEPTTAFEAAMARLRAARDAVNALELEHAERILAGHDAMIRAAFADRASAFAVSEVEILARAQAELLSQMEAVQRSVAVDLRLTRRGGDAARAYLSTRGA
;
A
#
# COMPACT_ATOMS: atom_id res chain seq x y z
N MET A 1 6.77 -19.42 -12.08
CA MET A 1 5.46 -19.08 -12.68
C MET A 1 5.63 -17.66 -13.19
N ILE A 2 5.71 -17.48 -14.50
CA ILE A 2 5.93 -16.16 -15.12
C ILE A 2 4.54 -15.54 -15.26
N ASP A 3 4.25 -14.47 -14.51
CA ASP A 3 3.04 -13.70 -14.76
C ASP A 3 3.10 -13.15 -16.19
N PRO A 4 2.03 -13.29 -17.00
CA PRO A 4 2.02 -12.76 -18.35
C PRO A 4 2.24 -11.25 -18.29
N GLU A 5 3.06 -10.71 -19.21
CA GLU A 5 3.19 -9.26 -19.33
C GLU A 5 1.81 -8.64 -19.57
N PRO A 6 1.47 -7.53 -18.88
CA PRO A 6 0.16 -6.90 -19.03
C PRO A 6 -0.01 -6.43 -20.47
N THR A 7 -1.09 -6.90 -21.12
CA THR A 7 -1.35 -6.68 -22.54
C THR A 7 -2.10 -5.37 -22.80
N THR A 8 -2.64 -4.73 -21.76
CA THR A 8 -3.33 -3.44 -21.82
C THR A 8 -2.87 -2.48 -20.72
N ALA A 9 -3.10 -1.17 -20.92
CA ALA A 9 -2.85 -0.16 -19.89
C ALA A 9 -3.66 -0.46 -18.60
N PHE A 10 -4.88 -0.97 -18.76
CA PHE A 10 -5.74 -1.37 -17.64
C PHE A 10 -5.15 -2.53 -16.84
N GLU A 11 -4.71 -3.59 -17.51
CA GLU A 11 -4.03 -4.72 -16.85
C GLU A 11 -2.76 -4.28 -16.13
N ALA A 12 -1.97 -3.41 -16.76
CA ALA A 12 -0.74 -2.88 -16.18
C ALA A 12 -0.99 -2.03 -14.92
N ALA A 13 -2.08 -1.25 -14.92
CA ALA A 13 -2.52 -0.45 -13.78
C ALA A 13 -3.06 -1.34 -12.65
N MET A 14 -3.89 -2.33 -12.97
CA MET A 14 -4.40 -3.29 -11.99
C MET A 14 -3.29 -4.15 -11.37
N ALA A 15 -2.32 -4.59 -12.17
CA ALA A 15 -1.16 -5.33 -11.69
C ALA A 15 -0.34 -4.51 -10.68
N ARG A 16 -0.13 -3.21 -10.94
CA ARG A 16 0.54 -2.30 -10.00
C ARG A 16 -0.24 -2.11 -8.71
N LEU A 17 -1.56 -1.96 -8.76
CA LEU A 17 -2.39 -1.87 -7.55
C LEU A 17 -2.32 -3.16 -6.70
N ARG A 18 -2.30 -4.34 -7.35
CA ARG A 18 -2.10 -5.61 -6.66
C ARG A 18 -0.71 -5.70 -6.03
N ALA A 19 0.34 -5.37 -6.76
CA ALA A 19 1.71 -5.36 -6.22
C ALA A 19 1.87 -4.39 -5.05
N ALA A 20 1.28 -3.19 -5.13
CA ALA A 20 1.28 -2.22 -4.04
C ALA A 20 0.55 -2.77 -2.80
N ARG A 21 -0.59 -3.45 -3.01
CA ARG A 21 -1.34 -4.12 -1.94
C ARG A 21 -0.50 -5.19 -1.24
N ASP A 22 0.19 -6.01 -2.01
CA ASP A 22 1.04 -7.08 -1.48
C ASP A 22 2.21 -6.50 -0.67
N ALA A 23 2.85 -5.43 -1.18
CA ALA A 23 3.90 -4.71 -0.46
C ALA A 23 3.39 -4.07 0.85
N VAL A 24 2.18 -3.47 0.85
CA VAL A 24 1.55 -2.94 2.06
C VAL A 24 1.28 -4.03 3.09
N ASN A 25 0.80 -5.20 2.65
CA ASN A 25 0.58 -6.36 3.53
C ASN A 25 1.87 -6.91 4.11
N ALA A 26 2.96 -6.87 3.35
CA ALA A 26 4.30 -7.26 3.79
C ALA A 26 4.99 -6.19 4.66
N LEU A 27 4.35 -5.04 4.90
CA LEU A 27 4.92 -3.86 5.58
C LEU A 27 6.16 -3.27 4.85
N GLU A 28 6.31 -3.54 3.55
CA GLU A 28 7.36 -3.00 2.69
C GLU A 28 6.95 -1.61 2.15
N LEU A 29 6.77 -0.64 3.05
CA LEU A 29 6.12 0.64 2.73
C LEU A 29 6.87 1.46 1.67
N GLU A 30 8.20 1.48 1.69
CA GLU A 30 9.02 2.16 0.66
C GLU A 30 8.88 1.49 -0.72
N HIS A 31 8.66 0.17 -0.75
CA HIS A 31 8.42 -0.53 -2.00
C HIS A 31 7.02 -0.21 -2.53
N ALA A 32 6.01 -0.23 -1.67
CA ALA A 32 4.64 0.17 -2.00
C ALA A 32 4.58 1.61 -2.55
N GLU A 33 5.30 2.55 -1.92
CA GLU A 33 5.37 3.95 -2.38
C GLU A 33 5.94 4.06 -3.80
N ARG A 34 7.04 3.36 -4.09
CA ARG A 34 7.64 3.34 -5.45
C ARG A 34 6.67 2.77 -6.49
N ILE A 35 5.94 1.70 -6.15
CA ILE A 35 4.94 1.12 -7.05
C ILE A 35 3.80 2.12 -7.32
N LEU A 36 3.29 2.78 -6.27
CA LEU A 36 2.22 3.77 -6.38
C LEU A 36 2.64 5.01 -7.17
N ALA A 37 3.87 5.49 -7.02
CA ALA A 37 4.40 6.58 -7.82
C ALA A 37 4.46 6.21 -9.31
N GLY A 38 4.89 4.98 -9.62
CA GLY A 38 4.88 4.45 -10.98
C GLY A 38 3.46 4.27 -11.55
N HIS A 39 2.50 3.88 -10.71
CA HIS A 39 1.08 3.82 -11.07
C HIS A 39 0.52 5.20 -11.40
N ASP A 40 0.77 6.22 -10.56
CA ASP A 40 0.30 7.59 -10.81
C ASP A 40 0.87 8.16 -12.12
N ALA A 41 2.17 7.97 -12.36
CA ALA A 41 2.81 8.39 -13.60
C ALA A 41 2.17 7.73 -14.84
N MET A 42 1.87 6.43 -14.77
CA MET A 42 1.19 5.68 -15.83
C MET A 42 -0.22 6.21 -16.09
N ILE A 43 -1.01 6.42 -15.03
CA ILE A 43 -2.38 6.95 -15.15
C ILE A 43 -2.35 8.34 -15.77
N ARG A 44 -1.47 9.24 -15.31
CA ARG A 44 -1.33 10.59 -15.89
C ARG A 44 -0.96 10.54 -17.38
N ALA A 45 -0.02 9.68 -17.76
CA ALA A 45 0.38 9.51 -19.15
C ALA A 45 -0.80 9.04 -20.02
N ALA A 46 -1.56 8.06 -19.52
CA ALA A 46 -2.73 7.51 -20.21
C ALA A 46 -3.87 8.53 -20.41
N PHE A 47 -4.05 9.48 -19.49
CA PHE A 47 -5.05 10.55 -19.61
C PHE A 47 -4.54 11.80 -20.35
N ALA A 48 -3.23 11.95 -20.52
CA ALA A 48 -2.65 13.04 -21.31
C ALA A 48 -2.79 12.80 -22.82
N ASP A 49 -2.94 11.55 -23.25
CA ASP A 49 -3.18 11.20 -24.64
C ASP A 49 -4.66 11.47 -25.03
N ARG A 50 -4.89 12.00 -26.24
CA ARG A 50 -6.24 12.37 -26.71
C ARG A 50 -7.12 11.15 -27.00
N ALA A 51 -6.51 9.99 -27.23
CA ALA A 51 -7.21 8.72 -27.23
C ALA A 51 -7.12 8.15 -25.80
N SER A 52 -8.24 8.14 -25.07
CA SER A 52 -8.27 7.55 -23.74
C SER A 52 -7.79 6.10 -23.80
N ALA A 53 -6.69 5.79 -23.12
CA ALA A 53 -6.17 4.42 -23.02
C ALA A 53 -7.07 3.50 -22.16
N PHE A 54 -8.10 4.06 -21.54
CA PHE A 54 -9.07 3.36 -20.70
C PHE A 54 -10.51 3.57 -21.19
N ALA A 55 -11.32 2.51 -21.11
CA ALA A 55 -12.76 2.62 -21.16
C ALA A 55 -13.31 3.22 -19.85
N VAL A 56 -14.50 3.83 -19.89
CA VAL A 56 -15.14 4.43 -18.70
C VAL A 56 -15.30 3.40 -17.57
N SER A 57 -15.72 2.17 -17.90
CA SER A 57 -15.85 1.08 -16.92
C SER A 57 -14.52 0.69 -16.29
N GLU A 58 -13.41 0.78 -17.02
CA GLU A 58 -12.07 0.50 -16.48
C GLU A 58 -11.64 1.57 -15.49
N VAL A 59 -11.97 2.83 -15.76
CA VAL A 59 -11.71 3.94 -14.83
C VAL A 59 -12.49 3.76 -13.53
N GLU A 60 -13.75 3.35 -13.61
CA GLU A 60 -14.57 3.05 -12.43
C GLU A 60 -13.98 1.91 -11.58
N ILE A 61 -13.52 0.84 -12.24
CA ILE A 61 -12.86 -0.29 -11.57
C ILE A 61 -11.56 0.15 -10.91
N LEU A 62 -10.72 0.94 -11.60
CA LEU A 62 -9.47 1.46 -11.06
C LEU A 62 -9.71 2.36 -9.85
N ALA A 63 -10.69 3.27 -9.92
CA ALA A 63 -11.05 4.14 -8.81
C ALA A 63 -11.51 3.33 -7.59
N ARG A 64 -12.31 2.28 -7.82
CA ARG A 64 -12.74 1.37 -6.76
C ARG A 64 -11.56 0.64 -6.12
N ALA A 65 -10.66 0.10 -6.93
CA ALA A 65 -9.47 -0.60 -6.44
C ALA A 65 -8.52 0.32 -5.66
N GLN A 66 -8.37 1.58 -6.08
CA GLN A 66 -7.60 2.58 -5.35
C GLN A 66 -8.23 2.91 -3.99
N ALA A 67 -9.55 3.05 -3.92
CA ALA A 67 -10.26 3.29 -2.66
C ALA A 67 -10.12 2.11 -1.68
N GLU A 68 -10.16 0.88 -2.19
CA GLU A 68 -9.93 -0.33 -1.39
C GLU A 68 -8.50 -0.40 -0.84
N LEU A 69 -7.50 -0.10 -1.67
CA LEU A 69 -6.10 -0.04 -1.24
C LEU A 69 -5.88 1.05 -0.18
N LEU A 70 -6.48 2.24 -0.35
CA LEU A 70 -6.40 3.31 0.64
C LEU A 70 -6.95 2.88 2.01
N SER A 71 -8.15 2.29 2.02
CA SER A 71 -8.78 1.77 3.23
C SER A 71 -7.90 0.71 3.92
N GLN A 72 -7.24 -0.13 3.14
CA GLN A 72 -6.30 -1.13 3.66
C GLN A 72 -5.04 -0.49 4.25
N MET A 73 -4.45 0.52 3.59
CA MET A 73 -3.30 1.26 4.11
C MET A 73 -3.64 1.92 5.46
N GLU A 74 -4.82 2.51 5.59
CA GLU A 74 -5.29 3.06 6.88
C GLU A 74 -5.44 1.97 7.95
N ALA A 75 -5.92 0.78 7.59
CA ALA A 75 -6.03 -0.33 8.52
C ALA A 75 -4.65 -0.81 9.01
N VAL A 76 -3.68 -0.93 8.09
CA VAL A 76 -2.29 -1.27 8.42
C VAL A 76 -1.67 -0.22 9.32
N GLN A 77 -1.84 1.07 8.99
CA GLN A 77 -1.36 2.18 9.83
C GLN A 77 -1.93 2.11 11.25
N ARG A 78 -3.24 1.84 11.40
CA ARG A 78 -3.87 1.65 12.71
C ARG A 78 -3.27 0.47 13.47
N SER A 79 -3.02 -0.66 12.79
CA SER A 79 -2.42 -1.84 13.41
C SER A 79 -1.00 -1.54 13.93
N VAL A 80 -0.14 -0.97 13.08
CA VAL A 80 1.24 -0.60 13.45
C VAL A 80 1.25 0.39 14.62
N ALA A 81 0.31 1.35 14.64
CA ALA A 81 0.19 2.30 15.74
C ALA A 81 -0.17 1.62 17.07
N VAL A 82 -0.98 0.57 17.05
CA VAL A 82 -1.29 -0.24 18.24
C VAL A 82 -0.05 -1.00 18.70
N ASP A 83 0.65 -1.68 17.79
CA ASP A 83 1.85 -2.47 18.12
C ASP A 83 2.96 -1.62 18.73
N LEU A 84 3.18 -0.41 18.19
CA LEU A 84 4.14 0.55 18.75
C LEU A 84 3.75 1.06 20.14
N ARG A 85 2.45 1.19 20.44
CA ARG A 85 1.98 1.56 21.78
C ARG A 85 2.19 0.41 22.77
N LEU A 86 1.89 -0.82 22.36
CA LEU A 86 2.11 -2.01 23.19
C LEU A 86 3.59 -2.23 23.49
N THR A 87 4.45 -2.10 22.47
CA THR A 87 5.90 -2.21 22.61
C THR A 87 6.46 -1.17 23.60
N ARG A 88 6.02 0.10 23.49
CA ARG A 88 6.43 1.15 24.44
C ARG A 88 6.02 0.84 25.87
N ARG A 89 4.75 0.46 26.08
CA ARG A 89 4.25 0.09 27.42
C ARG A 89 5.01 -1.10 28.01
N GLY A 90 5.32 -2.11 27.19
CA GLY A 90 6.15 -3.24 27.61
C GLY A 90 7.55 -2.82 28.03
N GLY A 91 8.18 -1.92 27.27
CA GLY A 91 9.48 -1.35 27.61
C GLY A 91 9.48 -0.51 28.89
N ASP A 92 8.43 0.27 29.12
CA ASP A 92 8.25 1.04 30.35
C ASP A 92 8.06 0.12 31.57
N ALA A 93 7.25 -0.93 31.44
CA ALA A 93 7.05 -1.93 32.49
C ALA A 93 8.36 -2.66 32.81
N ALA A 94 9.11 -3.11 31.80
CA ALA A 94 10.39 -3.78 31.99
C ALA A 94 11.42 -2.88 32.71
N ARG A 95 11.48 -1.58 32.36
CA ARG A 95 12.33 -0.60 33.05
C ARG A 95 11.91 -0.41 34.51
N ALA A 96 10.61 -0.34 34.79
CA ALA A 96 10.10 -0.24 36.15
C ALA A 96 10.51 -1.47 37.00
N TYR A 97 10.34 -2.69 36.47
CA TYR A 97 10.75 -3.92 37.16
C TYR A 97 12.25 -4.00 37.44
N LEU A 98 13.10 -3.56 36.51
CA LEU A 98 14.55 -3.56 36.73
C LEU A 98 14.96 -2.50 37.77
N SER A 99 14.29 -1.35 37.78
CA SER A 99 14.56 -0.27 38.74
C SER A 99 14.18 -0.63 40.18
N THR A 100 13.13 -1.43 40.38
CA THR A 100 12.68 -1.89 41.70
C THR A 100 13.46 -3.08 42.24
N ARG A 101 14.25 -3.78 41.40
CA ARG A 101 15.09 -4.91 41.82
C ARG A 101 16.55 -4.52 42.10
N GLY A 102 16.95 -3.30 41.72
CA GLY A 102 18.28 -2.73 41.98
C GLY A 102 18.33 -1.70 43.12
N ALA A 103 17.20 -1.42 43.77
CA ALA A 103 17.06 -0.59 44.97
C ALA A 103 16.81 -1.47 46.20
#